data_AF-A0A7X8G597-F1
#
_entry.id   AF-A0A7X8G597-F1
#
_cell.length_a   1.000
_cell.length_b   1.000
_cell.length_c   1.000
_cell.angle_alpha   90.00
_cell.angle_beta   90.00
_cell.angle_gamma   90.00
#
_symmetry.space_group_name_H-M   'P 1'
#
loop_
_entity.id
_entity.type
_entity.pdbx_description
1 polymer ?
#
loop_
_entity_poly.entity_id
_entity_poly.type
_entity_poly.pdbx_seq_one_letter_code
_entity_poly.pdbx_strand_id
1 'polypeptide(L)'
;MKKTEKANAGFLVKVFIKNHDNINDGNVREKCGSLSSYVGIATNFILFVTKIIVGTLAGSVAIAGDAFNNLSDAGSSIISLFSFKMSTKPADKNHPFGHARIEYISSSLVAVVILFIGFELLKSSIEKILNPIAITFSAIMVIVLVVSIILKLWLYYFNKRLGAYIDSILMEATAADSLSDVLATSAVLLSIIISYFTGVNLDG
;
A
#
# COMPACT_ATOMS: atom_id res chain seq x y z
N MET A 1 -17.11 -29.45 -5.79
CA MET A 1 -16.28 -29.05 -4.64
C MET A 1 -14.81 -29.12 -5.05
N LYS A 2 -14.17 -27.98 -5.34
CA LYS A 2 -12.73 -27.92 -5.61
C LYS A 2 -12.01 -28.19 -4.28
N LYS A 3 -11.20 -29.26 -4.22
CA LYS A 3 -10.17 -29.42 -3.19
C LYS A 3 -9.25 -28.21 -3.30
N THR A 4 -9.34 -27.27 -2.36
CA THR A 4 -8.32 -26.25 -2.17
C THR A 4 -7.05 -26.99 -1.75
N GLU A 5 -6.14 -27.14 -2.71
CA GLU A 5 -4.74 -27.43 -2.46
C GLU A 5 -4.30 -26.48 -1.33
N LYS A 6 -3.93 -27.02 -0.17
CA LYS A 6 -3.54 -26.20 0.99
C LYS A 6 -2.43 -25.26 0.52
N ALA A 7 -2.75 -23.98 0.36
CA ALA A 7 -1.77 -22.99 -0.06
C ALA A 7 -0.57 -23.08 0.89
N ASN A 8 0.64 -23.08 0.36
CA ASN A 8 1.82 -23.19 1.22
C ASN A 8 2.00 -21.87 1.99
N ALA A 9 2.16 -21.93 3.31
CA ALA A 9 2.30 -20.78 4.21
C ALA A 9 3.33 -19.73 3.77
N GLY A 10 4.36 -20.13 2.99
CA GLY A 10 5.43 -19.24 2.56
C GLY A 10 6.56 -19.14 3.57
N PHE A 11 7.73 -18.69 3.11
CA PHE A 11 8.96 -18.69 3.91
C PHE A 11 8.83 -17.82 5.17
N LEU A 12 8.29 -16.59 5.04
CA LEU A 12 8.15 -15.66 6.16
C LEU A 12 7.23 -16.22 7.26
N VAL A 13 6.13 -16.88 6.91
CA VAL A 13 5.23 -17.49 7.90
C VAL A 13 5.93 -18.62 8.66
N LYS A 14 6.68 -19.47 7.95
CA LYS A 14 7.42 -20.57 8.58
C LYS A 14 8.49 -20.10 9.56
N VAL A 15 9.10 -18.95 9.27
CA VAL A 15 10.16 -18.36 10.12
C VAL A 15 9.56 -17.64 11.33
N PHE A 16 8.50 -16.85 11.15
CA PHE A 16 7.99 -15.96 12.20
C PHE A 16 6.83 -16.55 13.02
N ILE A 17 6.15 -17.61 12.56
CA ILE A 17 4.94 -18.13 13.20
C ILE A 17 5.13 -19.59 13.63
N LYS A 18 5.24 -19.80 14.95
CA LYS A 18 5.21 -21.14 15.56
C LYS A 18 3.82 -21.78 15.39
N ASN A 19 3.78 -23.10 15.15
CA ASN A 19 2.55 -23.87 14.90
C ASN A 19 1.74 -23.36 13.69
N HIS A 20 2.42 -22.89 12.63
CA HIS A 20 1.76 -22.34 11.44
C HIS A 20 0.72 -23.28 10.82
N ASP A 21 0.84 -24.59 11.01
CA ASP A 21 -0.06 -25.61 10.42
C ASP A 21 -1.49 -25.58 11.01
N ASN A 22 -1.70 -24.99 12.18
CA ASN A 22 -3.01 -24.90 12.81
C ASN A 22 -3.75 -23.60 12.41
N ILE A 23 -4.13 -23.50 11.14
CA ILE A 23 -4.82 -22.31 10.57
C ILE A 23 -6.20 -22.00 11.18
N ASN A 24 -6.78 -22.95 11.93
CA ASN A 24 -8.06 -22.76 12.62
C ASN A 24 -7.88 -22.10 14.00
N ASP A 25 -6.65 -22.01 14.51
CA ASP A 25 -6.34 -21.26 15.72
C ASP A 25 -6.39 -19.76 15.42
N GLY A 26 -7.25 -19.04 16.15
CA GLY A 26 -7.34 -17.58 16.07
C GLY A 26 -5.96 -16.92 16.22
N ASN A 27 -5.11 -17.40 17.13
CA ASN A 27 -3.78 -16.82 17.36
C ASN A 27 -2.86 -16.94 16.14
N VAL A 28 -2.96 -18.02 15.36
CA VAL A 28 -2.17 -18.20 14.13
C VAL A 28 -2.67 -17.24 13.06
N ARG A 29 -4.00 -17.11 12.91
CA ARG A 29 -4.63 -16.16 11.97
C ARG A 29 -4.25 -14.71 12.30
N GLU A 30 -4.30 -14.31 13.56
CA GLU A 30 -3.89 -12.97 14.01
C GLU A 30 -2.41 -12.71 13.71
N LYS A 31 -1.52 -13.68 13.97
CA LYS A 31 -0.09 -13.52 13.69
C LYS A 31 0.18 -13.39 12.20
N CYS A 32 -0.48 -14.18 11.35
CA CYS A 32 -0.39 -14.07 9.90
C CYS A 32 -0.86 -12.68 9.43
N GLY A 33 -2.04 -12.25 9.90
CA GLY A 33 -2.60 -10.94 9.58
C GLY A 33 -1.69 -9.79 10.03
N SER A 34 -1.23 -9.84 11.28
CA SER A 34 -0.35 -8.82 11.86
C SER A 34 0.99 -8.73 11.12
N LEU A 35 1.58 -9.87 10.76
CA LEU A 35 2.80 -9.91 9.94
C LEU A 35 2.56 -9.20 8.60
N SER A 36 1.45 -9.51 7.94
CA SER A 36 1.09 -8.89 6.66
C SER A 36 0.95 -7.39 6.78
N SER A 37 0.25 -6.93 7.81
CA SER A 37 0.05 -5.52 8.08
C SER A 37 1.35 -4.80 8.38
N TYR A 38 2.25 -5.36 9.22
CA TYR A 38 3.54 -4.73 9.48
C TYR A 38 4.41 -4.60 8.23
N VAL A 39 4.46 -5.65 7.41
CA VAL A 39 5.15 -5.63 6.11
C VAL A 39 4.53 -4.60 5.18
N GLY A 40 3.20 -4.53 5.12
CA GLY A 40 2.46 -3.55 4.33
C GLY A 40 2.75 -2.11 4.76
N ILE A 41 2.65 -1.80 6.06
CA ILE A 41 2.96 -0.47 6.61
C ILE A 41 4.37 -0.03 6.24
N ALA A 42 5.36 -0.89 6.53
CA ALA A 42 6.77 -0.54 6.29
C ALA A 42 7.06 -0.31 4.80
N THR A 43 6.61 -1.22 3.94
CA THR A 43 6.85 -1.14 2.50
C THR A 43 6.18 0.10 1.90
N ASN A 44 4.90 0.30 2.18
CA ASN A 44 4.13 1.41 1.62
C ASN A 44 4.65 2.77 2.12
N PHE A 45 5.06 2.87 3.39
CA PHE A 45 5.66 4.10 3.92
C PHE A 45 7.02 4.41 3.28
N ILE A 46 7.88 3.41 3.09
CA ILE A 46 9.17 3.59 2.38
C ILE A 46 8.94 4.06 0.94
N LEU A 47 7.96 3.46 0.25
CA LEU A 47 7.59 3.87 -1.11
C LEU A 47 7.08 5.32 -1.15
N PHE A 48 6.18 5.69 -0.23
CA PHE A 48 5.71 7.07 -0.10
C PHE A 48 6.87 8.05 0.06
N VAL A 49 7.75 7.85 1.04
CA VAL A 49 8.88 8.76 1.30
C VAL A 49 9.79 8.87 0.08
N THR A 50 10.11 7.75 -0.56
CA THR A 50 11.01 7.75 -1.72
C THR A 50 10.38 8.46 -2.92
N LYS A 51 9.11 8.15 -3.23
CA LYS A 51 8.39 8.74 -4.36
C LYS A 51 8.08 10.21 -4.15
N ILE A 52 7.74 10.66 -2.94
CA ILE A 52 7.45 12.08 -2.71
C ILE A 52 8.70 12.94 -2.85
N ILE A 53 9.86 12.46 -2.40
CA ILE A 53 11.15 13.14 -2.61
C ILE A 53 11.46 13.24 -4.10
N VAL A 54 11.37 12.12 -4.83
CA VAL A 54 11.66 12.10 -6.27
C VAL A 54 10.64 12.91 -7.08
N GLY A 55 9.35 12.79 -6.78
CA GLY A 55 8.27 13.49 -7.47
C GLY A 55 8.36 15.00 -7.27
N THR A 56 8.68 15.46 -6.05
CA THR A 56 8.87 16.90 -5.79
C THR A 56 10.12 17.45 -6.48
N LEU A 57 11.26 16.75 -6.39
CA LEU A 57 12.50 17.17 -7.05
C LEU A 57 12.38 17.20 -8.58
N ALA A 58 11.67 16.23 -9.15
CA ALA A 58 11.46 16.17 -10.59
C ALA A 58 10.34 17.09 -11.09
N GLY A 59 9.54 17.63 -10.16
CA GLY A 59 8.31 18.32 -10.49
C GLY A 59 7.33 17.42 -11.23
N SER A 60 7.14 16.16 -10.80
CA SER A 60 6.13 15.26 -11.37
C SER A 60 4.91 15.13 -10.45
N VAL A 61 3.71 15.46 -10.96
CA VAL A 61 2.46 15.30 -10.18
C VAL A 61 2.04 13.85 -10.15
N ALA A 62 2.22 13.08 -11.23
CA ALA A 62 1.80 11.70 -11.26
C ALA A 62 2.59 10.85 -10.25
N ILE A 63 3.91 11.08 -10.13
CA ILE A 63 4.73 10.40 -9.10
C ILE A 63 4.33 10.85 -7.69
N ALA A 64 4.06 12.15 -7.50
CA ALA A 64 3.62 12.63 -6.19
C ALA A 64 2.26 12.03 -5.81
N GLY A 65 1.29 11.96 -6.73
CA GLY A 65 0.00 11.30 -6.53
C GLY A 65 0.14 9.82 -6.21
N ASP A 66 0.99 9.10 -6.94
CA ASP A 66 1.33 7.69 -6.67
C ASP A 66 2.00 7.51 -5.29
N ALA A 67 2.80 8.48 -4.84
CA ALA A 67 3.33 8.48 -3.48
C ALA A 67 2.20 8.54 -2.44
N PHE A 68 1.25 9.46 -2.58
CA PHE A 68 0.13 9.61 -1.63
C PHE A 68 -0.79 8.40 -1.62
N ASN A 69 -0.95 7.73 -2.76
CA ASN A 69 -1.65 6.45 -2.79
C ASN A 69 -0.95 5.42 -1.89
N ASN A 70 0.39 5.32 -1.95
CA ASN A 70 1.13 4.45 -1.02
C ASN A 70 1.05 4.90 0.45
N LEU A 71 0.91 6.19 0.73
CA LEU A 71 0.61 6.65 2.09
C LEU A 71 -0.76 6.14 2.57
N SER A 72 -1.78 6.19 1.70
CA SER A 72 -3.11 5.63 1.97
C SER A 72 -3.05 4.13 2.26
N ASP A 73 -2.29 3.37 1.47
CA ASP A 73 -2.12 1.92 1.67
C ASP A 73 -1.43 1.58 3.00
N ALA A 74 -0.49 2.41 3.44
CA ALA A 74 0.12 2.28 4.76
C ALA A 74 -0.94 2.47 5.86
N GLY A 75 -1.83 3.46 5.71
CA GLY A 75 -3.00 3.66 6.58
C GLY A 75 -3.95 2.47 6.59
N SER A 76 -4.31 1.94 5.42
CA SER A 76 -5.12 0.72 5.27
C SER A 76 -4.48 -0.49 5.95
N SER A 77 -3.15 -0.60 5.89
CA SER A 77 -2.40 -1.66 6.57
C SER A 77 -2.44 -1.52 8.09
N ILE A 78 -2.47 -0.29 8.64
CA ILE A 78 -2.69 -0.05 10.07
C ILE A 78 -4.09 -0.51 10.49
N ILE A 79 -5.13 -0.16 9.71
CA ILE A 79 -6.51 -0.59 9.99
C ILE A 79 -6.62 -2.12 9.95
N SER A 80 -5.95 -2.76 8.98
CA SER A 80 -5.86 -4.21 8.87
C SER A 80 -5.20 -4.83 10.11
N LEU A 81 -4.10 -4.24 10.61
CA LEU A 81 -3.43 -4.70 11.85
C LEU A 81 -4.39 -4.73 13.04
N PHE A 82 -5.15 -3.66 13.24
CA PHE A 82 -6.14 -3.59 14.32
C PHE A 82 -7.27 -4.59 14.12
N SER A 83 -7.75 -4.74 12.88
CA SER A 83 -8.80 -5.71 12.53
C SER A 83 -8.41 -7.13 12.91
N PHE A 84 -7.19 -7.55 12.58
CA PHE A 84 -6.69 -8.87 12.96
C PHE A 84 -6.50 -9.04 14.47
N LYS A 85 -5.96 -8.03 15.17
CA LYS A 85 -5.81 -8.06 16.63
C LYS A 85 -7.14 -8.08 17.40
N MET A 86 -8.18 -7.45 16.85
CA MET A 86 -9.50 -7.46 17.45
C MET A 86 -10.25 -8.77 17.18
N SER A 87 -10.03 -9.39 16.02
CA SER A 87 -10.72 -10.63 15.62
C SER A 87 -10.47 -11.84 16.54
N THR A 88 -9.41 -11.81 17.34
CA THR A 88 -9.01 -12.88 18.28
C THR A 88 -9.26 -12.56 19.75
N LYS A 89 -9.61 -11.32 20.08
CA LYS A 89 -9.90 -10.95 21.48
C LYS A 89 -11.32 -11.37 21.86
N PRO A 90 -11.50 -12.12 22.98
CA PRO A 90 -12.81 -12.25 23.59
C PRO A 90 -13.29 -10.89 24.11
N ALA A 91 -14.60 -10.66 24.17
CA ALA A 91 -15.18 -9.42 24.66
C ALA A 91 -14.74 -9.13 26.12
N ASP A 92 -14.13 -7.96 26.37
CA ASP A 92 -13.69 -7.53 27.71
C ASP A 92 -14.73 -6.60 28.37
N LYS A 93 -14.94 -6.78 29.67
CA LYS A 93 -15.83 -5.98 30.54
C LYS A 93 -15.28 -4.59 30.86
N ASN A 94 -13.98 -4.35 30.76
CA ASN A 94 -13.37 -3.06 31.14
C ASN A 94 -13.47 -1.97 30.06
N HIS A 95 -13.74 -2.32 28.80
CA HIS A 95 -13.92 -1.40 27.68
C HIS A 95 -15.11 -1.79 26.78
N PRO A 96 -16.36 -1.65 27.26
CA PRO A 96 -17.55 -1.98 26.46
C PRO A 96 -17.71 -1.12 25.20
N PHE A 97 -16.98 0.00 25.08
CA PHE A 97 -16.96 0.90 23.91
C PHE A 97 -15.56 1.15 23.28
N GLY A 98 -14.50 0.47 23.76
CA GLY A 98 -13.14 0.48 23.17
C GLY A 98 -12.33 1.79 23.22
N HIS A 99 -11.04 1.71 22.81
CA HIS A 99 -10.16 2.87 22.54
C HIS A 99 -10.47 3.60 21.23
N ALA A 100 -11.56 3.20 20.56
CA ALA A 100 -11.94 3.66 19.25
C ALA A 100 -12.03 5.19 19.14
N ARG A 101 -12.40 5.91 20.21
CA ARG A 101 -12.49 7.38 20.18
C ARG A 101 -11.17 8.08 19.87
N ILE A 102 -10.05 7.63 20.45
CA ILE A 102 -8.73 8.24 20.19
C ILE A 102 -8.27 7.84 18.78
N GLU A 103 -8.48 6.59 18.40
CA GLU A 103 -8.15 6.07 17.07
C GLU A 103 -8.92 6.80 15.96
N TYR A 104 -10.21 7.10 16.17
CA TYR A 104 -11.03 7.90 15.25
C TYR A 104 -10.53 9.34 15.13
N ILE A 105 -10.15 9.99 16.24
CA ILE A 105 -9.62 11.35 16.21
C ILE A 105 -8.27 11.38 15.45
N SER A 106 -7.37 10.43 15.74
CA SER A 106 -6.08 10.33 15.06
C SER A 106 -6.22 10.00 13.57
N SER A 107 -7.06 9.04 13.21
CA SER A 107 -7.30 8.67 11.80
C SER A 107 -8.04 9.76 11.02
N SER A 108 -8.98 10.48 11.65
CA SER A 108 -9.64 11.64 11.06
C SER A 108 -8.65 12.79 10.78
N LEU A 109 -7.74 13.08 11.73
CA LEU A 109 -6.70 14.08 11.53
C LEU A 109 -5.79 13.71 10.34
N VAL A 110 -5.37 12.44 10.25
CA VAL A 110 -4.58 11.95 9.11
C VAL A 110 -5.36 12.06 7.80
N ALA A 111 -6.65 11.70 7.79
CA ALA A 111 -7.50 11.82 6.62
C ALA A 111 -7.63 13.27 6.13
N VAL A 112 -7.76 14.23 7.05
CA VAL A 112 -7.78 15.67 6.71
C VAL A 112 -6.46 16.11 6.07
N VAL A 113 -5.31 15.66 6.59
CA VAL A 113 -4.00 15.96 6.01
C VAL A 113 -3.88 15.36 4.60
N ILE A 114 -4.32 14.11 4.40
CA ILE A 114 -4.31 13.47 3.08
C ILE A 114 -5.20 14.23 2.10
N LEU A 115 -6.42 14.63 2.51
CA LEU A 115 -7.33 15.41 1.68
C LEU A 115 -6.73 16.77 1.29
N PHE A 116 -6.11 17.47 2.24
CA PHE A 116 -5.44 18.74 1.98
C PHE A 116 -4.34 18.58 0.93
N ILE A 117 -3.51 17.54 1.05
CA ILE A 117 -2.44 17.32 0.09
C ILE A 117 -2.99 16.85 -1.26
N GLY A 118 -4.04 16.02 -1.27
CA GLY A 118 -4.75 15.65 -2.50
C GLY A 118 -5.31 16.85 -3.25
N PHE A 119 -5.82 17.86 -2.52
CA PHE A 119 -6.26 19.12 -3.11
C PHE A 119 -5.09 19.93 -3.71
N GLU A 120 -3.95 20.02 -3.01
CA GLU A 120 -2.74 20.66 -3.54
C GLU A 120 -2.22 19.95 -4.81
N LEU A 121 -2.23 18.62 -4.83
CA LEU A 121 -1.87 17.85 -6.03
C LEU A 121 -2.82 18.11 -7.19
N LEU A 122 -4.14 18.11 -6.94
CA LEU A 122 -5.15 18.38 -7.96
C LEU A 122 -4.95 19.78 -8.55
N LYS A 123 -4.73 20.78 -7.70
CA LYS A 123 -4.42 22.15 -8.12
C LYS A 123 -3.16 22.18 -8.98
N SER A 124 -2.09 21.50 -8.55
CA SER A 124 -0.83 21.41 -9.28
C SER A 124 -0.98 20.70 -10.65
N SER A 125 -1.79 19.63 -10.72
CA SER A 125 -2.14 18.96 -11.99
C SER A 125 -2.82 19.93 -12.96
N ILE A 126 -3.83 20.68 -12.50
CA ILE A 126 -4.53 21.66 -13.35
C ILE A 126 -3.56 22.75 -13.82
N GLU A 127 -2.73 23.29 -12.92
CA GLU A 127 -1.73 24.31 -13.28
C GLU A 127 -0.74 23.82 -14.33
N LYS A 128 -0.29 22.55 -14.26
CA LYS A 128 0.63 21.97 -15.24
C LYS A 128 0.00 21.62 -16.57
N ILE A 129 -1.28 21.25 -16.57
CA ILE A 129 -2.04 21.07 -17.82
C ILE A 129 -2.18 22.42 -18.54
N LEU A 130 -2.41 23.51 -17.79
CA LEU A 130 -2.53 24.87 -18.34
C LEU A 130 -1.17 25.49 -18.71
N ASN A 131 -0.12 25.20 -17.94
CA ASN A 131 1.24 25.69 -18.13
C ASN A 131 2.23 24.50 -18.09
N PRO A 132 2.47 23.82 -19.23
CA PRO A 132 3.33 22.66 -19.25
C PRO A 132 4.78 23.03 -18.91
N ILE A 133 5.21 22.70 -17.70
CA ILE A 133 6.60 22.79 -17.25
C ILE A 133 7.27 21.45 -17.56
N ALA A 134 8.38 21.47 -18.29
CA ALA A 134 9.10 20.25 -18.65
C ALA A 134 9.52 19.48 -17.38
N ILE A 135 9.15 18.20 -17.31
CA ILE A 135 9.62 17.30 -16.26
C ILE A 135 11.13 17.14 -16.42
N THR A 136 11.87 17.25 -15.32
CA THR A 136 13.29 16.92 -15.34
C THR A 136 13.45 15.40 -15.32
N PHE A 137 13.68 14.83 -16.50
CA PHE A 137 13.99 13.40 -16.61
C PHE A 137 15.28 13.10 -15.85
N SER A 138 15.23 12.10 -14.97
CA SER A 138 16.39 11.63 -14.20
C SER A 138 16.39 10.11 -14.15
N ALA A 139 17.56 9.48 -14.31
CA ALA A 139 17.70 8.04 -14.16
C ALA A 139 17.24 7.54 -12.77
N ILE A 140 17.38 8.38 -11.74
CA ILE A 140 16.93 8.08 -10.37
C ILE A 140 15.41 7.88 -10.34
N MET A 141 14.65 8.67 -11.09
CA MET A 141 13.19 8.56 -11.17
C MET A 141 12.76 7.19 -11.68
N VAL A 142 13.33 6.77 -12.81
CA VAL A 142 13.04 5.47 -13.43
C VAL A 142 13.38 4.33 -12.46
N ILE A 143 14.55 4.40 -11.80
CA ILE A 143 14.96 3.40 -10.82
C ILE A 143 13.95 3.30 -9.68
N VAL A 144 13.52 4.44 -9.12
CA VAL A 144 12.54 4.44 -8.02
C VAL A 144 11.20 3.83 -8.45
N LEU A 145 10.69 4.16 -9.64
CA LEU A 145 9.42 3.59 -10.11
C LEU A 145 9.53 2.08 -10.39
N VAL A 146 10.64 1.63 -10.99
CA VAL A 146 10.90 0.19 -11.22
C VAL A 146 10.99 -0.57 -9.89
N VAL A 147 11.74 -0.05 -8.92
CA VAL A 147 11.83 -0.64 -7.57
C VAL A 147 10.46 -0.67 -6.90
N SER A 148 9.65 0.38 -7.08
CA SER A 148 8.29 0.43 -6.55
C SER A 148 7.38 -0.65 -7.12
N ILE A 149 7.44 -0.87 -8.44
CA ILE A 149 6.70 -1.94 -9.13
C ILE A 149 7.12 -3.31 -8.59
N ILE A 150 8.43 -3.55 -8.43
CA ILE A 150 8.95 -4.82 -7.91
C ILE A 150 8.45 -5.06 -6.48
N LEU A 151 8.51 -4.05 -5.61
CA LEU A 151 8.06 -4.16 -4.23
C LEU A 151 6.54 -4.39 -4.12
N LYS A 152 5.73 -3.72 -4.95
CA LYS A 152 4.28 -3.92 -5.00
C LYS A 152 3.89 -5.29 -5.58
N LEU A 153 4.59 -5.77 -6.61
CA LEU A 153 4.42 -7.14 -7.12
C LEU A 153 4.76 -8.18 -6.04
N TRP A 154 5.85 -7.96 -5.30
CA TRP A 154 6.21 -8.82 -4.18
C TRP A 154 5.12 -8.80 -3.09
N LEU A 155 4.60 -7.63 -2.72
CA LEU A 155 3.47 -7.50 -1.78
C LEU A 155 2.21 -8.20 -2.28
N TYR A 156 1.91 -8.13 -3.58
CA TYR A 156 0.80 -8.85 -4.20
C TYR A 156 0.93 -10.35 -3.98
N TYR A 157 2.07 -10.95 -4.36
CA TYR A 157 2.26 -12.39 -4.20
C TYR A 157 2.28 -12.82 -2.74
N PHE A 158 2.88 -12.00 -1.88
CA PHE A 158 2.92 -12.25 -0.44
C PHE A 158 1.52 -12.27 0.18
N ASN A 159 0.71 -11.23 -0.05
CA ASN A 159 -0.66 -11.15 0.47
C ASN A 159 -1.59 -12.16 -0.20
N LYS A 160 -1.46 -12.41 -1.51
CA LYS A 160 -2.30 -13.39 -2.22
C LYS A 160 -2.09 -14.80 -1.68
N ARG A 161 -0.83 -15.16 -1.44
CA ARG A 161 -0.46 -16.44 -0.86
C ARG A 161 -0.94 -16.58 0.58
N LEU A 162 -0.77 -15.55 1.39
CA LEU A 162 -1.16 -15.57 2.80
C LEU A 162 -2.69 -15.55 2.96
N GLY A 163 -3.39 -14.77 2.13
CA GLY A 163 -4.85 -14.74 2.05
C GLY A 163 -5.45 -16.09 1.67
N ALA A 164 -4.85 -16.79 0.69
CA ALA A 164 -5.26 -18.16 0.36
C ALA A 164 -4.90 -19.16 1.47
N TYR A 165 -3.86 -18.90 2.27
CA TYR A 165 -3.43 -19.79 3.34
C TYR A 165 -4.37 -19.76 4.56
N ILE A 166 -4.81 -18.58 4.95
CA ILE A 166 -5.72 -18.40 6.10
C ILE A 166 -7.16 -18.08 5.66
N ASP A 167 -7.52 -18.25 4.40
CA ASP A 167 -8.86 -17.92 3.87
C ASP A 167 -9.33 -16.52 4.31
N SER A 168 -8.54 -15.49 3.96
CA SER A 168 -8.77 -14.10 4.38
C SER A 168 -9.08 -13.20 3.20
N ILE A 169 -10.34 -12.77 3.13
CA ILE A 169 -10.84 -11.79 2.15
C ILE A 169 -10.06 -10.47 2.25
N LEU A 170 -9.71 -10.05 3.48
CA LEU A 170 -8.96 -8.82 3.71
C LEU A 170 -7.58 -8.84 3.03
N MET A 171 -6.87 -9.97 3.12
CA MET A 171 -5.57 -10.14 2.47
C MET A 171 -5.69 -10.29 0.95
N GLU A 172 -6.76 -10.92 0.46
CA GLU A 172 -7.02 -10.96 -0.98
C GLU A 172 -7.29 -9.56 -1.55
N ALA A 173 -8.02 -8.72 -0.81
CA ALA A 173 -8.24 -7.32 -1.15
C ALA A 173 -6.90 -6.55 -1.17
N THR A 174 -6.09 -6.65 -0.10
CA THR A 174 -4.76 -6.00 -0.06
C THR A 174 -3.83 -6.47 -1.19
N ALA A 175 -3.93 -7.72 -1.61
CA ALA A 175 -3.22 -8.21 -2.79
C ALA A 175 -3.72 -7.51 -4.06
N ALA A 176 -5.03 -7.49 -4.30
CA ALA A 176 -5.63 -6.83 -5.46
C ALA A 176 -5.29 -5.33 -5.53
N ASP A 177 -5.27 -4.64 -4.38
CA ASP A 177 -4.83 -3.24 -4.28
C ASP A 177 -3.37 -3.11 -4.72
N SER A 178 -2.47 -3.95 -4.18
CA SER A 178 -1.05 -3.95 -4.56
C SER A 178 -0.84 -4.20 -6.06
N LEU A 179 -1.68 -5.02 -6.70
CA LEU A 179 -1.63 -5.24 -8.15
C LEU A 179 -2.13 -4.01 -8.92
N SER A 180 -3.16 -3.32 -8.43
CA SER A 180 -3.66 -2.08 -9.02
C SER A 180 -2.58 -1.00 -8.99
N ASP A 181 -1.81 -0.92 -7.91
CA ASP A 181 -0.68 0.01 -7.78
C ASP A 181 0.44 -0.31 -8.76
N VAL A 182 0.73 -1.60 -8.99
CA VAL A 182 1.70 -2.01 -10.02
C VAL A 182 1.30 -1.46 -11.38
N LEU A 183 0.02 -1.59 -11.74
CA LEU A 183 -0.49 -1.09 -13.01
C LEU A 183 -0.42 0.45 -13.08
N ALA A 184 -0.82 1.13 -12.00
CA ALA A 184 -0.77 2.59 -11.91
C ALA A 184 0.67 3.13 -12.01
N THR A 185 1.59 2.63 -11.18
CA THR A 185 3.01 3.03 -11.23
C THR A 185 3.65 2.67 -12.59
N SER A 186 3.27 1.55 -13.21
CA SER A 186 3.74 1.19 -14.56
C SER A 186 3.24 2.18 -15.63
N ALA A 187 1.98 2.62 -15.53
CA ALA A 187 1.44 3.65 -16.42
C ALA A 187 2.18 4.99 -16.26
N VAL A 188 2.49 5.39 -15.02
CA VAL A 188 3.31 6.58 -14.74
C VAL A 188 4.71 6.44 -15.35
N LEU A 189 5.37 5.30 -15.16
CA LEU A 189 6.68 5.03 -15.73
C LEU A 189 6.67 5.09 -17.28
N LEU A 190 5.66 4.48 -17.91
CA LEU A 190 5.48 4.54 -19.36
C LEU A 190 5.24 5.97 -19.85
N SER A 191 4.42 6.75 -19.13
CA SER A 191 4.17 8.16 -19.43
C SER A 191 5.48 8.96 -19.46
N ILE A 192 6.34 8.78 -18.47
CA ILE A 192 7.65 9.45 -18.39
C ILE A 192 8.56 9.05 -19.56
N ILE A 193 8.63 7.75 -19.88
CA ILE A 193 9.46 7.26 -20.99
C ILE A 193 8.97 7.83 -22.33
N ILE A 194 7.66 7.81 -22.57
CA ILE A 194 7.06 8.39 -23.79
C ILE A 194 7.33 9.89 -23.85
N SER A 195 7.15 10.60 -22.73
CA SER A 195 7.40 12.04 -22.65
C SER A 195 8.85 12.39 -22.98
N TYR A 196 9.81 11.57 -22.55
CA TYR A 196 11.23 11.73 -22.88
C TYR A 196 11.51 11.63 -24.38
N PHE A 197 10.88 10.68 -25.10
CA PHE A 197 11.10 10.50 -26.54
C PHE A 197 10.28 11.45 -27.42
N THR A 198 9.08 11.85 -27.00
CA THR A 198 8.15 12.65 -27.80
C THR A 198 8.21 14.15 -27.49
N GLY A 199 8.78 14.53 -26.33
CA GLY A 199 8.75 15.90 -25.84
C GLY A 199 7.36 16.37 -25.38
N VAL A 200 6.33 15.51 -25.46
CA VAL A 200 4.96 15.83 -25.02
C VAL A 200 4.84 15.50 -23.55
N ASN A 201 4.41 16.47 -22.75
CA ASN A 201 4.24 16.30 -21.31
C ASN A 201 2.94 15.54 -21.03
N LEU A 202 3.06 14.31 -20.54
CA LEU A 202 1.93 13.42 -20.22
C LEU A 202 1.76 13.25 -18.70
N ASP A 203 2.43 14.08 -17.90
CA ASP A 203 2.34 14.14 -16.44
C ASP A 203 1.33 15.22 -16.05
N GLY A 204 0.05 14.83 -16.02
CA GLY A 204 -1.09 15.67 -15.67
C GLY A 204 -2.16 14.86 -14.95
#